data_AF-A0A418HQN8-F1
#
_entry.id   AF-A0A418HQN8-F1
#
_cell.length_a   1.000
_cell.length_b   1.000
_cell.length_c   1.000
_cell.angle_alpha   90.00
_cell.angle_beta   90.00
_cell.angle_gamma   90.00
#
_symmetry.space_group_name_H-M   'P 1'
#
loop_
_entity.id
_entity.type
_entity.pdbx_description
1 polymer ?
#
loop_
_entity_poly.entity_id
_entity_poly.type
_entity_poly.pdbx_seq_one_letter_code
_entity_poly.pdbx_strand_id
1 'polypeptide(L)'
;MNAIKRFGSAMIVPVLMFAFFGIVLGFATLFKNPAIMGSIAKDGTTWFKIWSVIEAGGWTIFNHMEIVFVVGLPLSLAKKAPGHAALAALMGYLMFNTFINAILTQWPHTFGANLEKGVENVTGLKAIAGIETLDTNILGGIIISSIITWIHNRYYSKRLPEMLGVFQGLTFVVTISFFVMLPVALITCIVWPTVQNGISSLQGFIIGSGYIGVWLYHFLERVLIPTGLHHFIYAPIEVGPVVVNHGLKAEWFEHVNDFARSTKPLKEQFPYGFMLQGNGKVFGAIGIALAMYSTTPKENKKKIAALLIPATLTAVVVGITEPLEFTFLFIAPYLFVLHAILSATMDTLMYGFGLVGNFGGGLIDFFATNWIPLAQNHWLTYVIQIIIGLAFTGIYFVLFRFLILKFDIPLPGRKKESDDIKLYSKKDYKSKNEDKGSQSVAGNEYEEKALYYLEGLGGKENIKDVTNCTTRLRLTVEDIDKVEDSDYFTHNQMAHGLVKSGKNVQVVVGMSVPQVREAFENIVNN
;
A
#
# COMPACT_ATOMS: atom_id res chain seq x y z
N MET A 1 10.82 -15.05 -13.45
CA MET A 1 11.37 -13.68 -13.28
C MET A 1 10.36 -12.57 -13.61
N ASN A 2 9.53 -12.69 -14.67
CA ASN A 2 8.54 -11.65 -15.02
C ASN A 2 7.35 -11.52 -14.04
N ALA A 3 6.87 -12.61 -13.44
CA ALA A 3 5.76 -12.56 -12.48
C ALA A 3 6.13 -11.83 -11.17
N ILE A 4 7.30 -12.13 -10.60
CA ILE A 4 7.82 -11.47 -9.38
C ILE A 4 8.06 -9.98 -9.64
N LYS A 5 8.65 -9.62 -10.79
CA LYS A 5 8.81 -8.21 -11.18
C LYS A 5 7.47 -7.50 -11.34
N ARG A 6 6.50 -8.11 -12.04
CA ARG A 6 5.15 -7.52 -12.20
C ARG A 6 4.41 -7.37 -10.89
N PHE A 7 4.52 -8.35 -9.99
CA PHE A 7 3.95 -8.28 -8.64
C PHE A 7 4.61 -7.14 -7.84
N GLY A 8 5.94 -7.04 -7.86
CA GLY A 8 6.66 -5.95 -7.22
C GLY A 8 6.27 -4.57 -7.74
N SER A 9 6.14 -4.42 -9.06
CA SER A 9 5.66 -3.18 -9.67
C SER A 9 4.21 -2.86 -9.30
N ALA A 10 3.35 -3.87 -9.18
CA ALA A 10 1.95 -3.69 -8.78
C ALA A 10 1.80 -3.17 -7.35
N MET A 11 2.68 -3.60 -6.45
CA MET A 11 2.71 -3.16 -5.05
C MET A 11 3.12 -1.69 -4.88
N ILE A 12 3.76 -1.07 -5.89
CA ILE A 12 4.16 0.35 -5.84
C ILE A 12 2.95 1.27 -5.92
N VAL A 13 1.88 0.89 -6.63
CA VAL A 13 0.72 1.78 -6.89
C VAL A 13 0.06 2.29 -5.60
N PRO A 14 -0.31 1.44 -4.63
CA PRO A 14 -0.76 1.88 -3.29
C PRO A 14 0.19 2.84 -2.58
N VAL A 15 1.50 2.66 -2.79
CA VAL A 15 2.56 3.25 -1.97
C VAL A 15 2.95 4.65 -2.45
N LEU A 16 2.69 4.97 -3.72
CA LEU A 16 2.89 6.32 -4.25
C LEU A 16 2.14 7.37 -3.45
N MET A 17 1.00 7.01 -2.87
CA MET A 17 0.20 7.93 -2.05
C MET A 17 0.82 8.13 -0.66
N PHE A 18 1.53 7.13 -0.09
CA PHE A 18 2.09 7.21 1.27
C PHE A 18 3.07 8.37 1.45
N ALA A 19 3.80 8.77 0.41
CA ALA A 19 4.71 9.91 0.47
C ALA A 19 3.98 11.22 0.83
N PHE A 20 2.85 11.50 0.18
CA PHE A 20 2.07 12.70 0.45
C PHE A 20 1.44 12.66 1.85
N PHE A 21 0.73 11.57 2.17
CA PHE A 21 0.07 11.43 3.47
C PHE A 21 1.08 11.46 4.63
N GLY A 22 2.26 10.86 4.44
CA GLY A 22 3.33 10.91 5.43
C GLY A 22 3.90 12.31 5.64
N ILE A 23 4.06 13.11 4.58
CA ILE A 23 4.46 14.52 4.71
C ILE A 23 3.38 15.32 5.45
N VAL A 24 2.11 15.09 5.14
CA VAL A 24 0.98 15.75 5.82
C VAL A 24 0.98 15.43 7.31
N LEU A 25 1.16 14.15 7.69
CA LEU A 25 1.29 13.74 9.08
C LEU A 25 2.53 14.36 9.75
N GLY A 26 3.64 14.47 9.03
CA GLY A 26 4.84 15.16 9.49
C GLY A 26 4.58 16.62 9.83
N PHE A 27 3.92 17.36 8.93
CA PHE A 27 3.56 18.75 9.18
C PHE A 27 2.54 18.88 10.31
N ALA A 28 1.53 18.02 10.35
CA ALA A 28 0.55 18.04 11.43
C ALA A 28 1.22 17.82 12.79
N THR A 29 2.11 16.83 12.90
CA THR A 29 2.90 16.57 14.11
C THR A 29 3.75 17.78 14.50
N LEU A 30 4.47 18.36 13.55
CA LEU A 30 5.30 19.56 13.76
C LEU A 30 4.46 20.73 14.28
N PHE A 31 3.37 21.05 13.59
CA PHE A 31 2.57 22.24 13.84
C PHE A 31 1.65 22.11 15.05
N LYS A 32 1.33 20.89 15.48
CA LYS A 32 0.64 20.62 16.74
C LYS A 32 1.56 20.61 17.96
N ASN A 33 2.88 20.70 17.77
CA ASN A 33 3.83 20.58 18.87
C ASN A 33 4.04 21.92 19.62
N PRO A 34 3.67 22.03 20.92
CA PRO A 34 3.85 23.27 21.67
C PRO A 34 5.31 23.62 21.95
N ALA A 35 6.23 22.65 21.96
CA ALA A 35 7.66 22.91 22.14
C ALA A 35 8.27 23.62 20.93
N ILE A 36 7.64 23.49 19.75
CA ILE A 36 8.13 24.06 18.48
C ILE A 36 7.35 25.32 18.13
N MET A 37 6.02 25.25 18.20
CA MET A 37 5.14 26.36 17.79
C MET A 37 4.75 27.27 18.95
N GLY A 38 5.11 26.93 20.19
CA GLY A 38 4.73 27.70 21.38
C GLY A 38 3.25 27.60 21.72
N SER A 39 2.71 28.66 22.32
CA SER A 39 1.35 28.66 22.89
C SER A 39 0.24 28.48 21.85
N ILE A 40 0.48 28.82 20.57
CA ILE A 40 -0.53 28.67 19.52
C ILE A 40 -0.84 27.21 19.23
N ALA A 41 0.06 26.27 19.54
CA ALA A 41 -0.15 24.84 19.34
C ALA A 41 -0.61 24.11 20.61
N LYS A 42 -0.97 24.84 21.67
CA LYS A 42 -1.60 24.21 22.84
C LYS A 42 -2.92 23.55 22.45
N ASP A 43 -3.22 22.44 23.10
CA ASP A 43 -4.49 21.75 22.92
C ASP A 43 -5.68 22.70 23.18
N GLY A 44 -6.76 22.52 22.42
CA GLY A 44 -7.96 23.36 22.45
C GLY A 44 -7.89 24.67 21.64
N THR A 45 -6.70 25.13 21.22
CA THR A 45 -6.56 26.31 20.35
C THR A 45 -7.12 26.05 18.95
N THR A 46 -7.53 27.12 18.24
CA THR A 46 -8.01 27.02 16.86
C THR A 46 -6.94 26.45 15.92
N TRP A 47 -5.68 26.83 16.11
CA TRP A 47 -4.55 26.31 15.32
C TRP A 47 -4.37 24.80 15.51
N PHE A 48 -4.34 24.32 16.75
CA PHE A 48 -4.25 22.88 17.04
C PHE A 48 -5.42 22.10 16.44
N LYS A 49 -6.64 22.64 16.54
CA LYS A 49 -7.85 22.03 15.96
C LYS A 49 -7.77 21.93 14.43
N ILE A 50 -7.33 22.99 13.74
CA ILE A 50 -7.14 22.97 12.28
C ILE A 50 -6.14 21.86 11.89
N TRP A 51 -4.99 21.81 12.55
CA TRP A 51 -4.00 20.78 12.24
C TRP A 51 -4.43 19.38 12.63
N SER A 52 -5.28 19.22 13.66
CA SER A 52 -5.86 17.91 14.00
C SER A 52 -6.85 17.43 12.95
N VAL A 53 -7.60 18.33 12.31
CA VAL A 53 -8.46 17.98 11.16
C VAL A 53 -7.61 17.54 9.96
N ILE A 54 -6.51 18.26 9.69
CA ILE A 54 -5.56 17.88 8.62
C ILE A 54 -4.91 16.54 8.92
N GLU A 55 -4.51 16.30 10.18
CA GLU A 55 -3.93 15.03 10.63
C GLU A 55 -4.88 13.86 10.43
N ALA A 56 -6.15 14.02 10.79
CA ALA A 56 -7.17 12.99 10.56
C ALA A 56 -7.26 12.61 9.08
N GLY A 57 -7.21 13.60 8.18
CA GLY A 57 -7.08 13.38 6.74
C GLY A 57 -5.78 12.63 6.37
N GLY A 58 -4.66 13.00 6.99
CA GLY A 58 -3.35 12.34 6.85
C GLY A 58 -3.35 10.86 7.21
N TRP A 59 -4.10 10.46 8.24
CA TRP A 59 -4.18 9.08 8.69
C TRP A 59 -5.02 8.17 7.80
N THR A 60 -5.89 8.73 6.95
CA THR A 60 -6.85 7.97 6.12
C THR A 60 -6.23 6.78 5.41
N ILE A 61 -5.10 7.00 4.73
CA ILE A 61 -4.49 5.93 3.92
C ILE A 61 -3.86 4.82 4.78
N PHE A 62 -3.31 5.18 5.94
CA PHE A 62 -2.70 4.25 6.87
C PHE A 62 -3.77 3.43 7.61
N ASN A 63 -4.88 4.05 7.97
CA ASN A 63 -6.02 3.36 8.61
C ASN A 63 -6.74 2.38 7.68
N HIS A 64 -6.57 2.52 6.37
CA HIS A 64 -7.24 1.72 5.35
C HIS A 64 -6.26 1.01 4.40
N MET A 65 -5.01 0.79 4.84
CA MET A 65 -3.94 0.24 4.00
C MET A 65 -4.34 -1.06 3.30
N GLU A 66 -5.06 -1.95 3.98
CA GLU A 66 -5.50 -3.24 3.45
C GLU A 66 -6.39 -3.05 2.22
N ILE A 67 -7.34 -2.11 2.28
CA ILE A 67 -8.26 -1.80 1.19
C ILE A 67 -7.50 -1.18 0.01
N VAL A 68 -6.55 -0.29 0.29
CA VAL A 68 -5.71 0.33 -0.75
C VAL A 68 -4.92 -0.74 -1.50
N PHE A 69 -4.33 -1.71 -0.80
CA PHE A 69 -3.65 -2.84 -1.45
C PHE A 69 -4.61 -3.74 -2.22
N VAL A 70 -5.79 -4.03 -1.67
CA VAL A 70 -6.81 -4.86 -2.34
C VAL A 70 -7.23 -4.26 -3.69
N VAL A 71 -7.42 -2.93 -3.74
CA VAL A 71 -7.80 -2.22 -4.96
C VAL A 71 -6.61 -1.99 -5.90
N GLY A 72 -5.44 -1.65 -5.36
CA GLY A 72 -4.27 -1.26 -6.16
C GLY A 72 -3.61 -2.41 -6.90
N LEU A 73 -3.60 -3.61 -6.31
CA LEU A 73 -2.97 -4.79 -6.90
C LEU A 73 -3.57 -5.20 -8.28
N PRO A 74 -4.90 -5.38 -8.44
CA PRO A 74 -5.53 -5.75 -9.71
C PRO A 74 -5.36 -4.68 -10.79
N LEU A 75 -5.22 -3.40 -10.44
CA LEU A 75 -4.98 -2.34 -11.42
C LEU A 75 -3.73 -2.58 -12.26
N SER A 76 -2.73 -3.26 -11.70
CA SER A 76 -1.46 -3.55 -12.38
C SER A 76 -1.35 -4.99 -12.87
N LEU A 77 -2.10 -5.91 -12.26
CA LEU A 77 -2.01 -7.36 -12.54
C LEU A 77 -3.11 -7.87 -13.48
N ALA A 78 -4.24 -7.19 -13.58
CA ALA A 78 -5.31 -7.56 -14.50
C ALA A 78 -4.87 -7.38 -15.95
N LYS A 79 -5.23 -8.34 -16.80
CA LYS A 79 -4.91 -8.34 -18.23
C LYS A 79 -5.93 -7.57 -19.07
N LYS A 80 -7.17 -7.47 -18.59
CA LYS A 80 -8.30 -6.81 -19.25
C LYS A 80 -9.13 -6.07 -18.21
N ALA A 81 -9.75 -4.96 -18.59
CA ALA A 81 -10.61 -4.15 -17.73
C ALA A 81 -10.13 -4.03 -16.25
N PRO A 82 -8.95 -3.44 -15.99
CA PRO A 82 -8.35 -3.39 -14.65
C PRO A 82 -9.25 -2.71 -13.61
N GLY A 83 -10.07 -1.73 -14.00
CA GLY A 83 -11.06 -1.11 -13.10
C GLY A 83 -12.12 -2.09 -12.61
N HIS A 84 -12.60 -2.99 -13.48
CA HIS A 84 -13.53 -4.05 -13.07
C HIS A 84 -12.85 -5.08 -12.16
N ALA A 85 -11.58 -5.43 -12.44
CA ALA A 85 -10.82 -6.32 -11.56
C ALA A 85 -10.65 -5.72 -10.15
N ALA A 86 -10.39 -4.42 -10.06
CA ALA A 86 -10.26 -3.70 -8.80
C ALA A 86 -11.58 -3.67 -8.01
N LEU A 87 -12.70 -3.41 -8.69
CA LEU A 87 -14.02 -3.48 -8.07
C LEU A 87 -14.35 -4.90 -7.60
N ALA A 88 -14.05 -5.93 -8.40
CA ALA A 88 -14.23 -7.32 -8.00
C ALA A 88 -13.39 -7.68 -6.77
N ALA A 89 -12.13 -7.24 -6.73
CA ALA A 89 -11.22 -7.50 -5.61
C ALA A 89 -11.73 -6.85 -4.31
N LEU A 90 -12.18 -5.60 -4.38
CA LEU A 90 -12.80 -4.91 -3.25
C LEU A 90 -14.03 -5.68 -2.74
N MET A 91 -14.95 -6.02 -3.63
CA MET A 91 -16.17 -6.74 -3.24
C MET A 91 -15.85 -8.11 -2.65
N GLY A 92 -14.91 -8.86 -3.23
CA GLY A 92 -14.53 -10.16 -2.68
C GLY A 92 -13.82 -10.07 -1.33
N TYR A 93 -13.02 -9.03 -1.10
CA TYR A 93 -12.42 -8.78 0.22
C TYR A 93 -13.47 -8.41 1.28
N LEU A 94 -14.47 -7.61 0.92
CA LEU A 94 -15.59 -7.33 1.82
C LEU A 94 -16.40 -8.60 2.12
N MET A 95 -16.74 -9.40 1.10
CA MET A 95 -17.41 -10.69 1.28
C MET A 95 -16.63 -11.63 2.20
N PHE A 96 -15.31 -11.74 2.00
CA PHE A 96 -14.43 -12.53 2.85
C PHE A 96 -14.51 -12.10 4.33
N ASN A 97 -14.41 -10.80 4.62
CA ASN A 97 -14.51 -10.29 5.99
C ASN A 97 -15.92 -10.45 6.57
N THR A 98 -16.96 -10.25 5.77
CA THR A 98 -18.35 -10.50 6.18
C THR A 98 -18.57 -11.98 6.51
N PHE A 99 -17.98 -12.90 5.75
CA PHE A 99 -18.07 -14.33 6.06
C PHE A 99 -17.31 -14.69 7.33
N ILE A 100 -16.12 -14.13 7.57
CA ILE A 100 -15.42 -14.31 8.85
C ILE A 100 -16.28 -13.81 10.00
N ASN A 101 -16.82 -12.60 9.90
CA ASN A 101 -17.72 -12.02 10.90
C ASN A 101 -18.90 -12.95 11.19
N ALA A 102 -19.61 -13.40 10.14
CA ALA A 102 -20.74 -14.29 10.27
C ALA A 102 -20.36 -15.63 10.91
N ILE A 103 -19.25 -16.25 10.49
CA ILE A 103 -18.76 -17.51 11.07
C ILE A 103 -18.45 -17.33 12.56
N LEU A 104 -17.70 -16.30 12.95
CA LEU A 104 -17.36 -16.07 14.35
C LEU A 104 -18.58 -15.68 15.20
N THR A 105 -19.60 -15.06 14.61
CA THR A 105 -20.86 -14.75 15.29
C THR A 105 -21.70 -16.02 15.53
N GLN A 106 -21.77 -16.92 14.56
CA GLN A 106 -22.52 -18.17 14.71
C GLN A 106 -21.80 -19.20 15.59
N TRP A 107 -20.46 -19.13 15.65
CA TRP A 107 -19.61 -20.06 16.40
C TRP A 107 -18.57 -19.35 17.29
N PRO A 108 -19.00 -18.51 18.25
CA PRO A 108 -18.12 -17.59 19.00
C PRO A 108 -17.07 -18.28 19.90
N HIS A 109 -17.24 -19.57 20.18
CA HIS A 109 -16.34 -20.35 21.03
C HIS A 109 -15.59 -21.47 20.29
N THR A 110 -15.75 -21.58 18.97
CA THR A 110 -15.21 -22.73 18.22
C THR A 110 -13.77 -22.51 17.74
N PHE A 111 -13.45 -21.31 17.27
CA PHE A 111 -12.23 -21.06 16.49
C PHE A 111 -11.11 -20.37 17.28
N GLY A 112 -11.31 -20.05 18.57
CA GLY A 112 -10.29 -19.35 19.38
C GLY A 112 -10.22 -17.84 19.15
N ALA A 113 -11.18 -17.27 18.41
CA ALA A 113 -11.42 -15.83 18.28
C ALA A 113 -12.90 -15.56 18.58
N ASN A 114 -13.17 -14.48 19.33
CA ASN A 114 -14.54 -14.12 19.75
C ASN A 114 -14.77 -12.61 19.57
N LEU A 115 -15.81 -12.26 18.81
CA LEU A 115 -16.20 -10.88 18.51
C LEU A 115 -17.12 -10.25 19.57
N GLU A 116 -17.66 -11.01 20.53
CA GLU A 116 -18.61 -10.52 21.54
C GLU A 116 -18.06 -9.38 22.41
N LYS A 117 -16.74 -9.30 22.56
CA LYS A 117 -16.06 -8.26 23.35
C LYS A 117 -15.77 -6.99 22.54
N GLY A 118 -16.19 -6.94 21.28
CA GLY A 118 -15.75 -5.97 20.30
C GLY A 118 -14.32 -6.25 19.82
N VAL A 119 -13.85 -5.39 18.92
CA VAL A 119 -12.54 -5.52 18.27
C VAL A 119 -11.52 -4.48 18.72
N GLU A 120 -11.95 -3.45 19.45
CA GLU A 120 -11.07 -2.38 19.91
C GLU A 120 -10.09 -2.89 20.97
N ASN A 121 -8.79 -2.62 20.76
CA ASN A 121 -7.70 -3.03 21.65
C ASN A 121 -7.59 -4.56 21.87
N VAL A 122 -8.23 -5.38 21.04
CA VAL A 122 -8.11 -6.83 21.08
C VAL A 122 -7.10 -7.29 20.04
N THR A 123 -6.01 -7.91 20.48
CA THR A 123 -4.97 -8.39 19.56
C THR A 123 -5.54 -9.46 18.63
N GLY A 124 -5.36 -9.29 17.32
CA GLY A 124 -5.82 -10.24 16.30
C GLY A 124 -7.23 -9.99 15.79
N LEU A 125 -7.93 -8.96 16.28
CA LEU A 125 -9.24 -8.52 15.80
C LEU A 125 -9.20 -7.06 15.35
N LYS A 126 -9.98 -6.72 14.34
CA LYS A 126 -10.07 -5.35 13.82
C LYS A 126 -11.40 -5.11 13.11
N ALA A 127 -11.83 -3.85 13.04
CA ALA A 127 -12.89 -3.43 12.14
C ALA A 127 -12.30 -3.01 10.78
N ILE A 128 -12.62 -3.74 9.72
CA ILE A 128 -12.18 -3.44 8.35
C ILE A 128 -13.39 -2.96 7.56
N ALA A 129 -13.38 -1.69 7.10
CA ALA A 129 -14.53 -1.05 6.47
C ALA A 129 -15.84 -1.15 7.30
N GLY A 130 -15.73 -1.11 8.62
CA GLY A 130 -16.85 -1.28 9.55
C GLY A 130 -17.28 -2.73 9.81
N ILE A 131 -16.56 -3.72 9.28
CA ILE A 131 -16.83 -5.14 9.52
C ILE A 131 -15.86 -5.65 10.57
N GLU A 132 -16.38 -6.06 11.73
CA GLU A 132 -15.59 -6.72 12.78
C GLU A 132 -15.12 -8.11 12.31
N THR A 133 -13.81 -8.32 12.27
CA THR A 133 -13.22 -9.50 11.63
C THR A 133 -11.87 -9.82 12.26
N LEU A 134 -11.25 -10.91 11.80
CA LEU A 134 -9.87 -11.25 12.14
C LEU A 134 -8.92 -10.25 11.48
N ASP A 135 -8.01 -9.69 12.26
CA ASP A 135 -6.97 -8.80 11.74
C ASP A 135 -5.91 -9.63 11.01
N THR A 136 -6.11 -9.78 9.70
CA THR A 136 -5.15 -10.44 8.79
C THR A 136 -4.16 -9.46 8.15
N ASN A 137 -4.25 -8.17 8.53
CA ASN A 137 -3.46 -7.06 8.04
C ASN A 137 -3.36 -7.01 6.48
N ILE A 138 -2.34 -6.32 5.95
CA ILE A 138 -2.08 -6.22 4.51
C ILE A 138 -1.96 -7.61 3.86
N LEU A 139 -1.41 -8.61 4.58
CA LEU A 139 -1.26 -9.98 4.09
C LEU A 139 -2.60 -10.57 3.60
N GLY A 140 -3.67 -10.45 4.40
CA GLY A 140 -5.00 -10.89 4.01
C GLY A 140 -5.47 -10.18 2.73
N GLY A 141 -5.31 -8.86 2.68
CA GLY A 141 -5.64 -8.06 1.50
C GLY A 141 -4.91 -8.51 0.22
N ILE A 142 -3.60 -8.76 0.31
CA ILE A 142 -2.77 -9.23 -0.82
C ILE A 142 -3.24 -10.61 -1.30
N ILE A 143 -3.46 -11.56 -0.38
CA ILE A 143 -3.87 -12.93 -0.74
C ILE A 143 -5.21 -12.91 -1.44
N ILE A 144 -6.22 -12.26 -0.85
CA ILE A 144 -7.57 -12.20 -1.41
C ILE A 144 -7.59 -11.47 -2.75
N SER A 145 -6.89 -10.34 -2.83
CA SER A 145 -6.79 -9.58 -4.08
C SER A 145 -6.08 -10.38 -5.19
N SER A 146 -5.05 -11.17 -4.84
CA SER A 146 -4.36 -12.05 -5.80
C SER A 146 -5.27 -13.16 -6.32
N ILE A 147 -6.06 -13.79 -5.43
CA ILE A 147 -7.05 -14.82 -5.80
C ILE A 147 -8.07 -14.22 -6.77
N ILE A 148 -8.65 -13.05 -6.45
CA ILE A 148 -9.69 -12.44 -7.27
C ILE A 148 -9.13 -11.94 -8.61
N THR A 149 -7.92 -11.38 -8.60
CA THR A 149 -7.23 -10.99 -9.83
C THR A 149 -7.00 -12.19 -10.75
N TRP A 150 -6.67 -13.35 -10.17
CA TRP A 150 -6.55 -14.60 -10.94
C TRP A 150 -7.89 -15.04 -11.52
N ILE A 151 -8.98 -15.02 -10.72
CA ILE A 151 -10.34 -15.32 -11.19
C ILE A 151 -10.72 -14.38 -12.34
N HIS A 152 -10.50 -13.08 -12.18
CA HIS A 152 -10.77 -12.07 -13.20
C HIS A 152 -10.04 -12.36 -14.51
N ASN A 153 -8.72 -12.57 -14.43
CA ASN A 153 -7.89 -12.88 -15.59
C ASN A 153 -8.31 -14.17 -16.31
N ARG A 154 -8.93 -15.12 -15.58
CA ARG A 154 -9.37 -16.40 -16.14
C ARG A 154 -10.78 -16.35 -16.73
N TYR A 155 -11.70 -15.61 -16.10
CA TYR A 155 -13.13 -15.75 -16.35
C TYR A 155 -13.85 -14.49 -16.85
N TYR A 156 -13.21 -13.32 -16.81
CA TYR A 156 -13.86 -12.07 -17.21
C TYR A 156 -14.41 -12.09 -18.65
N SER A 157 -13.66 -12.67 -19.60
CA SER A 157 -14.10 -12.80 -20.99
C SER A 157 -14.85 -14.11 -21.27
N LYS A 158 -15.24 -14.89 -20.24
CA LYS A 158 -15.94 -16.16 -20.46
C LYS A 158 -17.37 -15.90 -20.91
N ARG A 159 -17.74 -16.49 -22.05
CA ARG A 159 -19.12 -16.49 -22.54
C ARG A 159 -19.95 -17.49 -21.75
N LEU A 160 -21.13 -17.03 -21.35
CA LEU A 160 -22.16 -17.84 -20.72
C LEU A 160 -23.30 -18.08 -21.72
N PRO A 161 -24.10 -19.15 -21.55
CA PRO A 161 -25.33 -19.36 -22.33
C PRO A 161 -26.22 -18.12 -22.29
N GLU A 162 -27.04 -17.92 -23.32
CA GLU A 162 -27.83 -16.70 -23.53
C GLU A 162 -28.70 -16.33 -22.32
N MET A 163 -29.35 -17.32 -21.70
CA MET A 163 -30.16 -17.13 -20.48
C MET A 163 -29.38 -16.57 -19.28
N LEU A 164 -28.06 -16.76 -19.26
CA LEU A 164 -27.16 -16.27 -18.20
C LEU A 164 -26.30 -15.09 -18.70
N GLY A 165 -26.60 -14.52 -19.86
CA GLY A 165 -25.84 -13.42 -20.45
C GLY A 165 -25.67 -12.22 -19.52
N VAL A 166 -26.66 -11.96 -18.66
CA VAL A 166 -26.65 -10.88 -17.65
C VAL A 166 -25.53 -11.04 -16.62
N PHE A 167 -25.09 -12.27 -16.37
CA PHE A 167 -24.04 -12.54 -15.41
C PHE A 167 -22.64 -12.50 -16.01
N GLN A 168 -22.44 -12.19 -17.30
CA GLN A 168 -21.10 -12.17 -17.91
C GLN A 168 -20.21 -11.03 -17.38
N GLY A 169 -18.90 -11.12 -17.62
CA GLY A 169 -17.95 -10.06 -17.25
C GLY A 169 -17.73 -9.95 -15.74
N LEU A 170 -17.83 -8.73 -15.20
CA LEU A 170 -17.62 -8.45 -13.77
C LEU A 170 -18.54 -9.29 -12.89
N THR A 171 -19.82 -9.39 -13.24
CA THR A 171 -20.81 -10.11 -12.44
C THR A 171 -20.43 -11.59 -12.27
N PHE A 172 -19.85 -12.20 -13.32
CA PHE A 172 -19.42 -13.60 -13.27
C PHE A 172 -18.24 -13.77 -12.32
N VAL A 173 -17.27 -12.87 -12.40
CA VAL A 173 -16.09 -12.85 -11.54
C VAL A 173 -16.48 -12.68 -10.07
N VAL A 174 -17.42 -11.78 -9.77
CA VAL A 174 -17.93 -11.57 -8.41
C VAL A 174 -18.71 -12.81 -7.93
N THR A 175 -19.51 -13.42 -8.80
CA THR A 175 -20.25 -14.66 -8.47
C THR A 175 -19.31 -15.80 -8.10
N ILE A 176 -18.27 -16.06 -8.90
CA ILE A 176 -17.26 -17.06 -8.56
C ILE A 176 -16.55 -16.69 -7.26
N SER A 177 -16.17 -15.41 -7.11
CA SER A 177 -15.51 -14.93 -5.90
C SER A 177 -16.34 -15.19 -4.64
N PHE A 178 -17.67 -15.00 -4.67
CA PHE A 178 -18.55 -15.30 -3.54
C PHE A 178 -18.38 -16.76 -3.05
N PHE A 179 -18.46 -17.73 -3.95
CA PHE A 179 -18.32 -19.16 -3.59
C PHE A 179 -16.89 -19.54 -3.19
N VAL A 180 -15.87 -18.86 -3.72
CA VAL A 180 -14.48 -19.09 -3.34
C VAL A 180 -14.16 -18.46 -1.98
N MET A 181 -14.74 -17.30 -1.66
CA MET A 181 -14.46 -16.59 -0.40
C MET A 181 -15.04 -17.30 0.82
N LEU A 182 -16.13 -18.07 0.67
CA LEU A 182 -16.72 -18.81 1.78
C LEU A 182 -15.77 -19.86 2.41
N PRO A 183 -15.21 -20.83 1.66
CA PRO A 183 -14.23 -21.77 2.21
C PRO A 183 -12.93 -21.06 2.62
N VAL A 184 -12.51 -20.02 1.92
CA VAL A 184 -11.31 -19.24 2.30
C VAL A 184 -11.51 -18.54 3.65
N ALA A 185 -12.67 -17.95 3.91
CA ALA A 185 -13.03 -17.37 5.21
C ALA A 185 -13.02 -18.42 6.32
N LEU A 186 -13.63 -19.59 6.10
CA LEU A 186 -13.64 -20.68 7.06
C LEU A 186 -12.21 -21.18 7.39
N ILE A 187 -11.38 -21.37 6.37
CA ILE A 187 -9.96 -21.75 6.56
C ILE A 187 -9.24 -20.69 7.38
N THR A 188 -9.46 -19.40 7.11
CA THR A 188 -8.87 -18.32 7.90
C THR A 188 -9.34 -18.36 9.36
N CYS A 189 -10.63 -18.61 9.63
CA CYS A 189 -11.12 -18.77 11.00
C CYS A 189 -10.41 -19.92 11.74
N ILE A 190 -10.09 -21.01 11.06
CA ILE A 190 -9.40 -22.17 11.67
C ILE A 190 -7.90 -21.88 11.88
N VAL A 191 -7.24 -21.30 10.88
CA VAL A 191 -5.77 -21.20 10.85
C VAL A 191 -5.26 -19.94 11.55
N TRP A 192 -5.92 -18.80 11.35
CA TRP A 192 -5.42 -17.50 11.81
C TRP A 192 -5.26 -17.39 13.32
N PRO A 193 -6.16 -17.91 14.16
CA PRO A 193 -5.97 -17.90 15.62
C PRO A 193 -4.71 -18.65 16.08
N THR A 194 -4.27 -19.68 15.34
CA THR A 194 -2.99 -20.35 15.60
C THR A 194 -1.81 -19.45 15.26
N VAL A 195 -1.87 -18.73 14.14
CA VAL A 195 -0.86 -17.72 13.76
C VAL A 195 -0.80 -16.63 14.83
N GLN A 196 -1.95 -16.16 15.29
CA GLN A 196 -2.07 -15.16 16.35
C GLN A 196 -1.44 -15.63 17.66
N ASN A 197 -1.69 -16.88 18.08
CA ASN A 197 -1.07 -17.46 19.27
C ASN A 197 0.45 -17.59 19.12
N GLY A 198 0.94 -17.95 17.92
CA GLY A 198 2.38 -17.95 17.62
C GLY A 198 3.01 -16.58 17.79
N ILE A 199 2.37 -15.55 17.24
CA ILE A 199 2.77 -14.15 17.41
C ILE A 199 2.80 -13.75 18.90
N SER A 200 1.74 -14.07 19.66
CA SER A 200 1.68 -13.77 21.10
C SER A 200 2.78 -14.48 21.90
N SER A 201 3.12 -15.73 21.55
CA SER A 201 4.22 -16.47 22.21
C SER A 201 5.59 -15.81 21.98
N LEU A 202 5.79 -15.24 20.78
CA LEU A 202 7.01 -14.55 20.40
C LEU A 202 7.22 -13.27 21.21
N GLN A 203 6.13 -12.58 21.57
CA GLN A 203 6.18 -11.39 22.43
C GLN A 203 6.73 -11.71 23.83
N GLY A 204 6.25 -12.80 24.44
CA GLY A 204 6.76 -13.26 25.74
C GLY A 204 8.26 -13.57 25.70
N PHE A 205 8.72 -14.23 24.63
CA PHE A 205 10.14 -14.49 24.41
C PHE A 205 10.96 -13.21 24.23
N ILE A 206 10.47 -12.26 23.43
CA ILE A 206 11.11 -10.95 23.20
C ILE A 206 11.34 -10.23 24.53
N ILE A 207 10.34 -10.18 25.40
CA ILE A 207 10.41 -9.44 26.66
C ILE A 207 11.38 -10.10 27.65
N GLY A 208 11.42 -11.43 27.68
CA GLY A 208 12.27 -12.19 28.61
C GLY A 208 13.75 -12.32 28.21
N SER A 209 14.15 -11.95 26.98
CA SER A 209 15.46 -12.33 26.41
C SER A 209 16.51 -11.22 26.40
N GLY A 210 16.30 -10.12 27.14
CA GLY A 210 17.26 -9.03 27.26
C GLY A 210 17.71 -8.44 25.92
N TYR A 211 19.01 -8.32 25.67
CA TYR A 211 19.56 -7.80 24.41
C TYR A 211 19.15 -8.60 23.17
N ILE A 212 19.03 -9.93 23.29
CA ILE A 212 18.54 -10.78 22.20
C ILE A 212 17.08 -10.44 21.90
N GLY A 213 16.30 -10.20 22.95
CA GLY A 213 14.91 -9.76 22.84
C GLY A 213 14.77 -8.43 22.11
N VAL A 214 15.58 -7.43 22.50
CA VAL A 214 15.63 -6.11 21.84
C VAL A 214 16.01 -6.24 20.36
N TRP A 215 17.04 -7.04 20.05
CA TRP A 215 17.44 -7.28 18.66
C TRP A 215 16.33 -7.95 17.85
N LEU A 216 15.73 -9.01 18.41
CA LEU A 216 14.68 -9.78 17.75
C LEU A 216 13.43 -8.92 17.50
N TYR A 217 13.06 -8.08 18.47
CA TYR A 217 11.97 -7.12 18.33
C TYR A 217 12.20 -6.20 17.13
N HIS A 218 13.34 -5.51 17.06
CA HIS A 218 13.63 -4.55 15.98
C HIS A 218 13.80 -5.25 14.63
N PHE A 219 14.35 -6.46 14.63
CA PHE A 219 14.47 -7.27 13.41
C PHE A 219 13.10 -7.66 12.87
N LEU A 220 12.20 -8.15 13.73
CA LEU A 220 10.86 -8.58 13.34
C LEU A 220 9.96 -7.40 12.96
N GLU A 221 10.01 -6.30 13.71
CA GLU A 221 9.34 -5.05 13.36
C GLU A 221 9.71 -4.64 11.93
N ARG A 222 11.00 -4.67 11.59
CA ARG A 222 11.44 -4.24 10.27
C ARG A 222 11.12 -5.26 9.17
N VAL A 223 11.50 -6.53 9.36
CA VAL A 223 11.39 -7.54 8.29
C VAL A 223 9.94 -7.84 7.90
N LEU A 224 8.98 -7.61 8.82
CA LEU A 224 7.56 -7.88 8.61
C LEU A 224 6.77 -6.72 7.98
N ILE A 225 7.35 -5.52 7.82
CA ILE A 225 6.69 -4.37 7.15
C ILE A 225 5.97 -4.74 5.85
N PRO A 226 6.57 -5.45 4.87
CA PRO A 226 5.89 -5.72 3.60
C PRO A 226 4.65 -6.62 3.73
N THR A 227 4.49 -7.32 4.86
CA THR A 227 3.28 -8.10 5.17
C THR A 227 2.30 -7.35 6.06
N GLY A 228 2.72 -6.23 6.65
CA GLY A 228 1.99 -5.51 7.67
C GLY A 228 2.02 -6.18 9.06
N LEU A 229 2.56 -7.39 9.19
CA LEU A 229 2.57 -8.12 10.47
C LEU A 229 3.44 -7.49 11.56
N HIS A 230 4.28 -6.50 11.21
CA HIS A 230 5.05 -5.72 12.17
C HIS A 230 4.19 -5.04 13.25
N HIS A 231 2.93 -4.68 12.94
CA HIS A 231 1.98 -4.13 13.92
C HIS A 231 1.74 -5.06 15.11
N PHE A 232 1.76 -6.37 14.88
CA PHE A 232 1.61 -7.36 15.95
C PHE A 232 2.85 -7.49 16.83
N ILE A 233 4.02 -7.04 16.36
CA ILE A 233 5.25 -7.04 17.14
C ILE A 233 5.28 -5.80 18.03
N TYR A 234 5.09 -4.62 17.45
CA TYR A 234 5.28 -3.38 18.19
C TYR A 234 4.08 -2.97 19.05
N ALA A 235 2.84 -3.12 18.55
CA ALA A 235 1.68 -2.49 19.20
C ALA A 235 1.42 -3.05 20.61
N PRO A 236 1.47 -4.37 20.85
CA PRO A 236 1.23 -4.91 22.19
C PRO A 236 2.28 -4.48 23.22
N ILE A 237 3.50 -4.15 22.79
CA ILE A 237 4.59 -3.68 23.66
C ILE A 237 4.51 -2.16 23.89
N GLU A 238 4.25 -1.39 22.83
CA GLU A 238 4.30 0.07 22.90
C GLU A 238 3.03 0.71 23.45
N VAL A 239 1.87 0.17 23.10
CA VAL A 239 0.56 0.73 23.47
C VAL A 239 -0.34 -0.28 24.18
N GLY A 240 0.03 -1.55 24.15
CA GLY A 240 -0.68 -2.62 24.84
C GLY A 240 -0.09 -2.96 26.21
N PRO A 241 -0.79 -3.82 26.98
CA PRO A 241 -0.46 -4.12 28.38
C PRO A 241 0.67 -5.14 28.55
N VAL A 242 1.41 -5.50 27.49
CA VAL A 242 2.30 -6.68 27.52
C VAL A 242 3.56 -6.44 28.37
N VAL A 243 4.08 -5.22 28.40
CA VAL A 243 5.23 -4.86 29.25
C VAL A 243 4.81 -4.07 30.49
N VAL A 244 3.97 -3.06 30.29
CA VAL A 244 3.37 -2.23 31.35
C VAL A 244 1.89 -2.02 31.01
N ASN A 245 1.03 -1.86 32.01
CA ASN A 245 -0.43 -1.92 31.86
C ASN A 245 -1.02 -0.99 30.78
N HIS A 246 -0.41 0.17 30.54
CA HIS A 246 -0.88 1.16 29.56
C HIS A 246 0.07 1.32 28.36
N GLY A 247 1.04 0.42 28.19
CA GLY A 247 2.04 0.45 27.12
C GLY A 247 3.23 1.39 27.38
N LEU A 248 4.39 1.03 26.83
CA LEU A 248 5.64 1.75 27.06
C LEU A 248 5.62 3.21 26.59
N LYS A 249 4.79 3.56 25.59
CA LYS A 249 4.67 4.95 25.12
C LYS A 249 4.03 5.85 26.17
N ALA A 250 2.90 5.45 26.73
CA ALA A 250 2.26 6.24 27.77
C ALA A 250 3.14 6.29 29.03
N GLU A 251 3.79 5.17 29.39
CA GLU A 251 4.74 5.11 30.51
C GLU A 251 5.88 6.13 30.35
N TRP A 252 6.44 6.25 29.13
CA TRP A 252 7.47 7.23 28.82
C TRP A 252 6.98 8.67 29.02
N PHE A 253 5.80 9.00 28.50
CA PHE A 253 5.27 10.36 28.57
C PHE A 253 4.82 10.77 29.97
N GLU A 254 4.31 9.84 30.77
CA GLU A 254 3.95 10.10 32.18
C GLU A 254 5.18 10.48 33.01
N HIS A 255 6.34 9.88 32.73
CA HIS A 255 7.56 10.04 33.53
C HIS A 255 8.63 10.94 32.89
N VAL A 256 8.42 11.48 31.68
CA VAL A 256 9.43 12.28 30.96
C VAL A 256 9.96 13.47 31.77
N ASN A 257 9.11 14.10 32.59
CA ASN A 257 9.50 15.22 33.46
C ASN A 257 10.38 14.79 34.64
N ASP A 258 10.18 13.57 35.15
CA ASP A 258 11.00 13.02 36.23
C ASP A 258 12.37 12.62 35.70
N PHE A 259 12.41 11.98 34.52
CA PHE A 259 13.65 11.70 33.80
C PHE A 259 14.44 12.98 33.54
N ALA A 260 13.77 14.06 33.11
CA ALA A 260 14.41 15.35 32.84
C ALA A 260 15.10 15.94 34.06
N ARG A 261 14.55 15.77 35.27
CA ARG A 261 15.10 16.31 36.53
C ARG A 261 16.18 15.42 37.15
N SER A 262 16.25 14.16 36.75
CA SER A 262 17.17 13.17 37.28
C SER A 262 18.52 13.18 36.58
N THR A 263 19.59 12.97 37.34
CA THR A 263 20.96 12.77 36.83
C THR A 263 21.35 11.30 36.70
N LYS A 264 20.47 10.37 37.10
CA LYS A 264 20.71 8.93 36.95
C LYS A 264 20.67 8.53 35.47
N PRO A 265 21.44 7.53 35.02
CA PRO A 265 21.34 7.04 33.65
C PRO A 265 19.89 6.70 33.26
N LEU A 266 19.45 7.12 32.07
CA LEU A 266 18.07 6.87 31.60
C LEU A 266 17.71 5.39 31.63
N LYS A 267 18.64 4.51 31.27
CA LYS A 267 18.43 3.06 31.28
C LYS A 267 18.18 2.46 32.67
N GLU A 268 18.64 3.10 33.74
CA GLU A 268 18.29 2.68 35.11
C GLU A 268 16.86 3.06 35.49
N GLN A 269 16.32 4.11 34.87
CA GLN A 269 14.99 4.64 35.14
C GLN A 269 13.93 4.03 34.21
N PHE A 270 14.30 3.74 32.97
CA PHE A 270 13.44 3.14 31.94
C PHE A 270 14.21 2.02 31.22
N PRO A 271 14.28 0.80 31.78
CA PRO A 271 15.17 -0.26 31.30
C PRO A 271 14.69 -0.97 30.01
N TYR A 272 13.89 -0.31 29.17
CA TYR A 272 13.28 -0.91 27.98
C TYR A 272 13.92 -0.41 26.68
N GLY A 273 14.37 -1.35 25.84
CA GLY A 273 15.01 -1.07 24.55
C GLY A 273 14.09 -1.17 23.33
N PHE A 274 12.77 -1.26 23.53
CA PHE A 274 11.82 -1.61 22.47
C PHE A 274 11.31 -0.42 21.66
N MET A 275 11.56 0.83 22.07
CA MET A 275 11.05 2.02 21.36
C MET A 275 12.13 2.74 20.55
N LEU A 276 13.06 1.99 19.93
CA LEU A 276 14.24 2.52 19.24
C LEU A 276 14.22 2.42 17.71
N GLN A 277 13.18 1.81 17.12
CA GLN A 277 13.09 1.46 15.70
C GLN A 277 13.13 2.65 14.72
N GLY A 278 12.91 3.88 15.20
CA GLY A 278 13.05 5.09 14.41
C GLY A 278 14.48 5.40 14.01
N ASN A 279 15.49 4.88 14.73
CA ASN A 279 16.89 5.11 14.37
C ASN A 279 17.21 4.53 12.99
N GLY A 280 16.68 3.35 12.64
CA GLY A 280 16.75 2.78 11.28
C GLY A 280 16.13 3.68 10.22
N LYS A 281 15.07 4.41 10.58
CA LYS A 281 14.33 5.32 9.71
C LYS A 281 15.08 6.62 9.45
N VAL A 282 15.86 7.08 10.43
CA VAL A 282 16.69 8.29 10.34
C VAL A 282 18.04 7.97 9.71
N PHE A 283 18.83 7.11 10.32
CA PHE A 283 20.22 6.88 9.91
C PHE A 283 20.31 5.89 8.74
N GLY A 284 19.56 4.77 8.82
CA GLY A 284 19.57 3.75 7.77
C GLY A 284 19.06 4.29 6.43
N ALA A 285 17.96 5.04 6.43
CA ALA A 285 17.37 5.65 5.23
C ALA A 285 18.38 6.54 4.47
N ILE A 286 19.17 7.35 5.18
CA ILE A 286 20.19 8.20 4.57
C ILE A 286 21.25 7.35 3.85
N GLY A 287 21.76 6.30 4.51
CA GLY A 287 22.78 5.42 3.94
C GLY A 287 22.27 4.70 2.68
N ILE A 288 21.03 4.21 2.72
CA ILE A 288 20.35 3.57 1.58
C ILE A 288 20.19 4.55 0.42
N ALA A 289 19.64 5.74 0.67
CA ALA A 289 19.40 6.73 -0.37
C ALA A 289 20.70 7.19 -1.04
N LEU A 290 21.76 7.40 -0.26
CA LEU A 290 23.09 7.73 -0.80
C LEU A 290 23.66 6.58 -1.66
N ALA A 291 23.49 5.33 -1.24
CA ALA A 291 23.93 4.18 -2.03
C ALA A 291 23.19 4.09 -3.37
N MET A 292 21.86 4.24 -3.36
CA MET A 292 21.04 4.25 -4.58
C MET A 292 21.41 5.41 -5.52
N TYR A 293 21.55 6.63 -5.00
CA TYR A 293 21.93 7.79 -5.80
C TYR A 293 23.35 7.65 -6.40
N SER A 294 24.30 7.14 -5.61
CA SER A 294 25.70 6.98 -6.06
C SER A 294 25.87 5.94 -7.17
N THR A 295 24.97 4.96 -7.24
CA THR A 295 24.97 3.87 -8.22
C THR A 295 24.09 4.15 -9.44
N THR A 296 23.43 5.31 -9.48
CA THR A 296 22.60 5.77 -10.60
C THR A 296 23.47 6.38 -11.73
N PRO A 297 23.29 5.99 -13.00
CA PRO A 297 23.93 6.61 -14.17
C PRO A 297 23.71 8.12 -14.24
N LYS A 298 24.69 8.85 -14.78
CA LYS A 298 24.72 10.33 -14.77
C LYS A 298 23.46 10.93 -15.39
N GLU A 299 22.97 10.33 -16.47
CA GLU A 299 21.78 10.73 -17.21
C GLU A 299 20.50 10.69 -16.36
N ASN A 300 20.42 9.78 -15.38
CA ASN A 300 19.23 9.57 -14.55
C ASN A 300 19.33 10.21 -13.17
N LYS A 301 20.50 10.72 -12.76
CA LYS A 301 20.71 11.27 -11.41
C LYS A 301 19.74 12.37 -11.03
N LYS A 302 19.41 13.29 -11.93
CA LYS A 302 18.46 14.38 -11.64
C LYS A 302 17.05 13.82 -11.36
N LYS A 303 16.61 12.86 -12.17
CA LYS A 303 15.30 12.17 -12.01
C LYS A 303 15.25 11.40 -10.69
N ILE A 304 16.31 10.66 -10.37
CA ILE A 304 16.37 9.85 -9.14
C ILE A 304 16.54 10.71 -7.89
N ALA A 305 17.27 11.82 -7.95
CA ALA A 305 17.30 12.79 -6.85
C ALA A 305 15.88 13.33 -6.52
N ALA A 306 15.09 13.65 -7.54
CA ALA A 306 13.71 14.13 -7.35
C ALA A 306 12.78 13.09 -6.68
N LEU A 307 13.11 11.80 -6.78
CA LEU A 307 12.40 10.72 -6.06
C LEU A 307 12.97 10.49 -4.66
N LEU A 308 14.29 10.34 -4.55
CA LEU A 308 14.96 9.95 -3.30
C LEU A 308 14.95 11.06 -2.27
N ILE A 309 15.10 12.33 -2.65
CA ILE A 309 15.16 13.43 -1.69
C ILE A 309 13.84 13.53 -0.89
N PRO A 310 12.65 13.63 -1.51
CA PRO A 310 11.41 13.67 -0.75
C PRO A 310 11.18 12.40 0.08
N ALA A 311 11.41 11.21 -0.50
CA ALA A 311 11.21 9.94 0.22
C ALA A 311 12.12 9.81 1.45
N THR A 312 13.39 10.21 1.32
CA THR A 312 14.36 10.18 2.43
C THR A 312 14.04 11.24 3.46
N LEU A 313 13.61 12.44 3.03
CA LEU A 313 13.21 13.49 3.95
C LEU A 313 12.00 13.06 4.78
N THR A 314 10.99 12.45 4.17
CA THR A 314 9.83 11.89 4.87
C THR A 314 10.24 10.83 5.89
N ALA A 315 11.13 9.91 5.51
CA ALA A 315 11.69 8.91 6.42
C ALA A 315 12.42 9.53 7.62
N VAL A 316 13.32 10.47 7.36
CA VAL A 316 14.19 11.09 8.38
C VAL A 316 13.40 12.01 9.31
N VAL A 317 12.54 12.86 8.76
CA VAL A 317 11.85 13.90 9.53
C VAL A 317 10.65 13.33 10.29
N VAL A 318 9.88 12.45 9.63
CA VAL A 318 8.59 11.96 10.13
C VAL A 318 8.67 10.53 10.65
N GLY A 319 9.56 9.70 10.10
CA GLY A 319 9.63 8.28 10.45
C GLY A 319 8.70 7.39 9.61
N ILE A 320 8.37 7.82 8.39
CA ILE A 320 7.60 7.05 7.40
C ILE A 320 8.55 6.64 6.28
N THR A 321 8.93 5.36 6.25
CA THR A 321 10.04 4.84 5.43
C THR A 321 9.60 4.15 4.15
N GLU A 322 8.33 3.76 4.05
CA GLU A 322 7.74 3.01 2.95
C GLU A 322 8.00 3.65 1.58
N PRO A 323 7.90 5.00 1.40
CA PRO A 323 8.22 5.63 0.13
C PRO A 323 9.64 5.39 -0.37
N LEU A 324 10.60 5.14 0.54
CA LEU A 324 11.98 4.81 0.21
C LEU A 324 12.18 3.28 0.15
N GLU A 325 11.78 2.56 1.20
CA GLU A 325 12.03 1.12 1.34
C GLU A 325 11.44 0.31 0.18
N PHE A 326 10.24 0.71 -0.29
CA PHE A 326 9.53 -0.07 -1.31
C PHE A 326 10.14 0.11 -2.71
N THR A 327 10.99 1.11 -2.91
CA THR A 327 11.74 1.30 -4.16
C THR A 327 12.75 0.20 -4.44
N PHE A 328 13.16 -0.56 -3.41
CA PHE A 328 14.07 -1.69 -3.55
C PHE A 328 13.52 -2.99 -2.97
N LEU A 329 12.60 -2.96 -2.00
CA LEU A 329 12.08 -4.14 -1.30
C LEU A 329 11.60 -5.23 -2.27
N PHE A 330 10.79 -4.87 -3.25
CA PHE A 330 10.23 -5.84 -4.19
C PHE A 330 11.19 -6.20 -5.35
N ILE A 331 12.22 -5.39 -5.57
CA ILE A 331 13.23 -5.61 -6.62
C ILE A 331 14.33 -6.54 -6.10
N ALA A 332 14.76 -6.33 -4.85
CA ALA A 332 15.80 -7.06 -4.17
C ALA A 332 15.43 -7.29 -2.69
N PRO A 333 14.55 -8.28 -2.39
CA PRO A 333 14.10 -8.55 -1.02
C PRO A 333 15.24 -8.81 -0.03
N TYR A 334 16.37 -9.36 -0.49
CA TYR A 334 17.54 -9.59 0.36
C TYR A 334 18.20 -8.28 0.85
N LEU A 335 18.07 -7.16 0.13
CA LEU A 335 18.49 -5.85 0.63
C LEU A 335 17.60 -5.40 1.80
N PHE A 336 16.32 -5.76 1.77
CA PHE A 336 15.40 -5.45 2.86
C PHE A 336 15.68 -6.29 4.11
N VAL A 337 16.04 -7.57 3.93
CA VAL A 337 16.52 -8.41 5.04
C VAL A 337 17.81 -7.86 5.64
N LEU A 338 18.77 -7.43 4.80
CA LEU A 338 19.98 -6.75 5.28
C LEU A 338 19.64 -5.48 6.06
N HIS A 339 18.71 -4.67 5.56
CA HIS A 339 18.23 -3.48 6.26
C HIS A 339 17.66 -3.82 7.64
N ALA A 340 16.82 -4.85 7.74
CA ALA A 340 16.27 -5.30 9.02
C ALA A 340 17.37 -5.74 10.01
N ILE A 341 18.38 -6.50 9.53
CA ILE A 341 19.52 -6.93 10.35
C ILE A 341 20.32 -5.73 10.85
N LEU A 342 20.65 -4.80 9.96
CA LEU A 342 21.44 -3.62 10.31
C LEU A 342 20.69 -2.70 11.27
N SER A 343 19.39 -2.48 11.07
CA SER A 343 18.56 -1.66 11.97
C SER A 343 18.52 -2.29 13.35
N ALA A 344 18.17 -3.58 13.45
CA ALA A 344 18.11 -4.28 14.73
C ALA A 344 19.44 -4.27 15.48
N THR A 345 20.55 -4.42 14.75
CA THR A 345 21.90 -4.38 15.33
C THR A 345 22.25 -2.99 15.82
N MET A 346 21.91 -1.95 15.06
CA MET A 346 22.11 -0.56 15.46
C MET A 346 21.33 -0.22 16.74
N ASP A 347 20.03 -0.55 16.75
CA ASP A 347 19.12 -0.22 17.85
C ASP A 347 19.54 -0.95 19.14
N THR A 348 19.93 -2.22 19.01
CA THR A 348 20.45 -3.02 20.13
C THR A 348 21.79 -2.49 20.65
N LEU A 349 22.68 -2.06 19.75
CA LEU A 349 23.96 -1.46 20.14
C LEU A 349 23.74 -0.15 20.89
N MET A 350 22.86 0.72 20.37
CA MET A 350 22.48 1.97 21.03
C MET A 350 21.89 1.71 22.42
N TYR A 351 20.99 0.72 22.54
CA TYR A 351 20.48 0.28 23.85
C TYR A 351 21.59 -0.26 24.78
N GLY A 352 22.60 -0.94 24.21
CA GLY A 352 23.83 -1.34 24.88
C GLY A 352 24.55 -0.16 25.53
N PHE A 353 24.65 0.96 24.82
CA PHE A 353 25.27 2.20 25.29
C PHE A 353 24.32 3.11 26.09
N GLY A 354 23.16 2.60 26.54
CA GLY A 354 22.28 3.31 27.45
C GLY A 354 21.18 4.13 26.78
N LEU A 355 21.03 4.08 25.45
CA LEU A 355 19.91 4.74 24.78
C LEU A 355 18.60 4.03 25.12
N VAL A 356 17.69 4.78 25.71
CA VAL A 356 16.29 4.42 25.92
C VAL A 356 15.44 5.67 25.70
N GLY A 357 14.21 5.48 25.24
CA GLY A 357 13.28 6.58 25.01
C GLY A 357 12.32 6.34 23.87
N ASN A 358 11.51 7.35 23.57
CA ASN A 358 10.53 7.29 22.49
C ASN A 358 11.16 7.69 21.15
N PHE A 359 11.91 6.76 20.57
CA PHE A 359 12.57 6.90 19.28
C PHE A 359 11.87 6.06 18.20
N GLY A 360 10.54 5.90 18.24
CA GLY A 360 9.79 5.13 17.23
C GLY A 360 9.51 5.87 15.92
N GLY A 361 9.52 7.20 15.96
CA GLY A 361 9.25 8.10 14.83
C GLY A 361 10.50 8.63 14.13
N GLY A 362 10.38 9.80 13.51
CA GLY A 362 11.48 10.53 12.88
C GLY A 362 12.13 11.56 13.81
N LEU A 363 12.97 12.42 13.24
CA LEU A 363 13.67 13.46 13.99
C LEU A 363 12.73 14.39 14.78
N ILE A 364 11.54 14.71 14.26
CA ILE A 364 10.57 15.54 15.00
C ILE A 364 10.24 14.91 16.35
N ASP A 365 9.95 13.62 16.38
CA ASP A 365 9.65 12.89 17.61
C ASP A 365 10.89 12.77 18.51
N PHE A 366 12.08 12.58 17.91
CA PHE A 366 13.32 12.50 18.66
C PHE A 366 13.56 13.80 19.44
N PHE A 367 13.44 14.95 18.75
CA PHE A 367 13.59 16.27 19.34
C PHE A 367 12.53 16.52 20.41
N ALA A 368 11.26 16.31 20.07
CA ALA A 368 10.14 16.68 20.91
C ALA A 368 10.03 15.85 22.19
N THR A 369 10.30 14.54 22.09
CA THR A 369 9.96 13.59 23.15
C THR A 369 11.18 13.08 23.93
N ASN A 370 12.39 13.36 23.43
CA ASN A 370 13.64 12.94 24.07
C ASN A 370 14.67 14.07 24.14
N TRP A 371 15.17 14.56 23.01
CA TRP A 371 16.36 15.42 23.01
C TRP A 371 16.11 16.75 23.72
N ILE A 372 15.04 17.48 23.39
CA ILE A 372 14.76 18.80 23.99
C ILE A 372 14.40 18.66 25.48
N PRO A 373 13.43 17.80 25.89
CA PRO A 373 13.05 17.73 27.30
C PRO A 373 14.16 17.21 28.22
N LEU A 374 15.05 16.36 27.70
CA LEU A 374 16.05 15.65 28.51
C LEU A 374 17.48 16.18 28.32
N ALA A 375 17.69 17.19 27.46
CA ALA A 375 19.02 17.71 27.12
C ALA A 375 19.86 18.08 28.34
N GLN A 376 19.24 18.71 29.35
CA GLN A 376 19.97 19.25 30.50
C GLN A 376 20.80 18.19 31.23
N ASN A 377 20.25 16.99 31.43
CA ASN A 377 20.92 15.92 32.20
C ASN A 377 21.37 14.72 31.34
N HIS A 378 20.82 14.55 30.12
CA HIS A 378 21.01 13.32 29.33
C HIS A 378 21.59 13.55 27.93
N TRP A 379 22.07 14.75 27.60
CA TRP A 379 22.58 15.07 26.25
C TRP A 379 23.65 14.11 25.72
N LEU A 380 24.52 13.58 26.60
CA LEU A 380 25.62 12.70 26.20
C LEU A 380 25.11 11.39 25.58
N THR A 381 23.98 10.86 26.07
CA THR A 381 23.32 9.68 25.50
C THR A 381 22.94 9.91 24.03
N TYR A 382 22.48 11.11 23.69
CA TYR A 382 22.08 11.48 22.33
C TYR A 382 23.28 11.74 21.41
N VAL A 383 24.39 12.23 21.96
CA VAL A 383 25.65 12.31 21.21
C VAL A 383 26.14 10.91 20.84
N ILE A 384 26.10 9.97 21.78
CA ILE A 384 26.46 8.57 21.52
C ILE A 384 25.53 7.95 20.47
N GLN A 385 24.21 8.17 20.57
CA GLN A 385 23.23 7.77 19.56
C GLN A 385 23.61 8.31 18.17
N ILE A 386 23.88 9.61 18.03
CA ILE A 386 24.23 10.21 16.73
C ILE A 386 25.53 9.62 16.16
N ILE A 387 26.53 9.39 17.00
CA ILE A 387 27.80 8.77 16.56
C ILE A 387 27.56 7.35 16.03
N ILE A 388 26.84 6.51 16.79
CA ILE A 388 26.50 5.15 16.37
C ILE A 388 25.66 5.19 15.08
N GLY A 389 24.65 6.06 15.04
CA GLY A 389 23.77 6.23 13.90
C GLY A 389 24.54 6.61 12.62
N LEU A 390 25.42 7.61 12.69
CA LEU A 390 26.25 8.03 11.55
C LEU A 390 27.25 6.95 11.13
N ALA A 391 27.81 6.18 12.07
CA ALA A 391 28.64 5.03 11.74
C ALA A 391 27.84 3.98 10.95
N PHE A 392 26.61 3.69 11.37
CA PHE A 392 25.71 2.81 10.64
C PHE A 392 25.30 3.39 9.28
N THR A 393 25.05 4.70 9.15
CA THR A 393 24.83 5.35 7.84
C THR A 393 25.97 5.02 6.86
N GLY A 394 27.23 5.05 7.33
CA GLY A 394 28.40 4.63 6.54
C GLY A 394 28.37 3.15 6.18
N ILE A 395 28.06 2.26 7.14
CA ILE A 395 27.93 0.82 6.92
C ILE A 395 26.84 0.51 5.88
N TYR A 396 25.66 1.10 6.04
CA TYR A 396 24.55 1.02 5.10
C TYR A 396 25.00 1.44 3.71
N PHE A 397 25.63 2.61 3.58
CA PHE A 397 26.12 3.11 2.30
C PHE A 397 27.06 2.12 1.62
N VAL A 398 28.08 1.63 2.34
CA VAL A 398 29.09 0.71 1.79
C VAL A 398 28.46 -0.62 1.38
N LEU A 399 27.66 -1.25 2.25
CA LEU A 399 27.07 -2.56 1.98
C LEU A 399 26.01 -2.50 0.87
N PHE A 400 25.09 -1.52 0.90
CA PHE A 400 24.10 -1.36 -0.15
C PHE A 400 24.77 -1.07 -1.48
N ARG A 401 25.72 -0.13 -1.52
CA ARG A 401 26.44 0.20 -2.76
C ARG A 401 27.17 -1.02 -3.31
N PHE A 402 27.85 -1.77 -2.46
CA PHE A 402 28.54 -3.00 -2.85
C PHE A 402 27.57 -4.02 -3.45
N LEU A 403 26.47 -4.34 -2.78
CA LEU A 403 25.49 -5.33 -3.26
C LEU A 403 24.79 -4.88 -4.54
N ILE A 404 24.40 -3.60 -4.62
CA ILE A 404 23.82 -3.01 -5.82
C ILE A 404 24.77 -3.21 -7.00
N LEU A 405 26.04 -2.82 -6.88
CA LEU A 405 27.01 -2.96 -7.96
C LEU A 405 27.33 -4.43 -8.27
N LYS A 406 27.59 -5.25 -7.24
CA LYS A 406 28.00 -6.65 -7.38
C LYS A 406 26.95 -7.52 -8.07
N PHE A 407 25.67 -7.31 -7.77
CA PHE A 407 24.56 -8.12 -8.30
C PHE A 407 23.81 -7.45 -9.45
N ASP A 408 24.28 -6.29 -9.91
CA ASP A 408 23.64 -5.50 -10.97
C ASP A 408 22.11 -5.31 -10.78
N ILE A 409 21.72 -5.04 -9.54
CA ILE A 409 20.33 -4.84 -9.10
C ILE A 409 19.65 -3.74 -9.92
N PRO A 410 18.54 -4.01 -10.61
CA PRO A 410 17.86 -3.05 -11.49
C PRO A 410 16.98 -2.06 -10.70
N LEU A 411 17.59 -1.28 -9.82
CA LEU A 411 16.90 -0.22 -9.06
C LEU A 411 16.38 0.88 -10.01
N PRO A 412 15.36 1.66 -9.58
CA PRO A 412 14.81 2.74 -10.38
C PRO A 412 15.89 3.69 -10.90
N GLY A 413 15.89 3.93 -12.22
CA GLY A 413 16.85 4.81 -12.89
C GLY A 413 18.24 4.20 -13.14
N ARG A 414 18.49 2.93 -12.80
CA ARG A 414 19.81 2.31 -13.03
C ARG A 414 19.97 1.64 -14.40
N LYS A 415 18.92 1.05 -14.98
CA LYS A 415 18.97 0.41 -16.31
C LYS A 415 18.16 1.20 -17.34
N LYS A 416 18.58 1.17 -18.61
CA LYS A 416 17.92 1.88 -19.72
C LYS A 416 16.53 1.33 -20.09
N GLU A 417 16.19 0.11 -19.68
CA GLU A 417 14.95 -0.59 -20.11
C GLU A 417 13.76 -0.48 -19.14
N SER A 418 13.84 0.27 -18.04
CA SER A 418 12.68 0.45 -17.15
C SER A 418 11.94 1.74 -17.48
N ASP A 419 11.20 1.75 -18.58
CA ASP A 419 10.19 2.78 -18.86
C ASP A 419 8.91 2.60 -17.97
N ASP A 420 8.90 1.56 -17.13
CA ASP A 420 7.77 1.16 -16.27
C ASP A 420 7.66 1.92 -14.94
N ILE A 421 8.52 2.89 -14.65
CA ILE A 421 8.32 3.80 -13.51
C ILE A 421 8.51 5.25 -13.99
N LYS A 422 7.52 5.71 -14.74
CA LYS A 422 7.23 7.13 -14.93
C LYS A 422 6.28 7.56 -13.82
N LEU A 423 6.74 8.39 -12.88
CA LEU A 423 5.84 9.24 -12.11
C LEU A 423 5.21 10.20 -13.12
N TYR A 424 3.96 9.94 -13.50
CA TYR A 424 3.24 10.83 -14.41
C TYR A 424 3.07 12.20 -13.75
N SER A 425 3.66 13.23 -14.33
CA SER A 425 3.27 14.61 -14.07
C SER A 425 1.98 14.93 -14.83
N LYS A 426 1.27 16.01 -14.45
CA LYS A 426 0.10 16.52 -15.21
C LYS A 426 0.40 16.76 -16.70
N LYS A 427 1.67 16.97 -17.09
CA LYS A 427 2.09 17.11 -18.49
C LYS A 427 2.15 15.76 -19.22
N ASP A 428 2.51 14.69 -18.53
CA ASP A 428 2.63 13.34 -19.12
C ASP A 428 1.27 12.69 -19.42
N TYR A 429 0.19 13.19 -18.80
CA TYR A 429 -1.19 12.80 -19.13
C TYR A 429 -1.64 13.34 -20.50
N LYS A 430 -1.09 14.48 -20.94
CA LYS A 430 -1.43 15.09 -22.24
C LYS A 430 -0.65 14.48 -23.41
N SER A 431 0.57 14.00 -23.18
CA SER A 431 1.42 13.43 -24.22
C SER A 431 1.15 11.94 -24.51
N LYS A 432 0.22 11.31 -23.79
CA LYS A 432 -0.07 9.87 -23.89
C LYS A 432 -1.08 9.50 -24.98
N ASN A 433 -1.68 10.49 -25.65
CA ASN A 433 -2.62 10.29 -26.75
C ASN A 433 -1.96 10.12 -28.12
N GLU A 434 -0.63 10.23 -28.22
CA GLU A 434 0.06 10.25 -29.52
C GLU A 434 0.93 9.01 -29.81
N ASP A 435 1.14 8.10 -28.84
CA ASP A 435 2.21 7.10 -28.98
C ASP A 435 1.86 5.71 -28.41
N LYS A 436 0.97 4.97 -29.09
CA LYS A 436 0.85 3.51 -28.91
C LYS A 436 0.74 2.78 -30.25
N GLY A 437 1.88 2.28 -30.70
CA GLY A 437 1.99 1.31 -31.79
C GLY A 437 1.60 -0.12 -31.38
N SER A 438 0.61 -0.63 -32.12
CA SER A 438 0.30 -2.00 -32.53
C SER A 438 1.00 -3.21 -31.87
N GLN A 439 0.19 -4.07 -31.23
CA GLN A 439 0.44 -5.51 -31.14
C GLN A 439 -0.87 -6.28 -31.37
N SER A 440 -0.91 -7.04 -32.45
CA SER A 440 -1.99 -7.92 -32.90
C SER A 440 -1.97 -9.27 -32.17
N VAL A 441 -3.14 -9.72 -31.71
CA VAL A 441 -3.39 -11.11 -31.27
C VAL A 441 -4.76 -11.55 -31.80
N ALA A 442 -4.79 -12.76 -32.35
CA ALA A 442 -5.89 -13.49 -33.00
C ALA A 442 -7.34 -13.18 -32.56
N GLY A 443 -8.21 -13.03 -33.57
CA GLY A 443 -9.55 -12.46 -33.52
C GLY A 443 -10.54 -13.11 -32.57
N ASN A 444 -11.16 -12.25 -31.77
CA ASN A 444 -12.32 -12.52 -30.93
C ASN A 444 -13.56 -11.92 -31.61
N GLU A 445 -14.71 -12.59 -31.60
CA GLU A 445 -15.97 -12.10 -32.21
C GLU A 445 -16.38 -10.70 -31.69
N TYR A 446 -15.93 -10.27 -30.50
CA TYR A 446 -16.12 -8.88 -30.04
C TYR A 446 -15.32 -7.85 -30.83
N GLU A 447 -14.11 -8.20 -31.28
CA GLU A 447 -13.30 -7.36 -32.17
C GLU A 447 -13.89 -7.34 -33.57
N GLU A 448 -14.42 -8.48 -34.04
CA GLU A 448 -15.16 -8.54 -35.31
C GLU A 448 -16.38 -7.63 -35.29
N LYS A 449 -17.19 -7.69 -34.22
CA LYS A 449 -18.32 -6.76 -34.03
C LYS A 449 -17.85 -5.31 -33.89
N ALA A 450 -16.76 -5.06 -33.18
CA ALA A 450 -16.24 -3.71 -33.02
C ALA A 450 -15.72 -3.12 -34.33
N LEU A 451 -15.00 -3.90 -35.15
CA LEU A 451 -14.54 -3.51 -36.48
C LEU A 451 -15.72 -3.25 -37.40
N TYR A 452 -16.69 -4.16 -37.43
CA TYR A 452 -17.92 -4.02 -38.22
C TYR A 452 -18.71 -2.75 -37.85
N TYR A 453 -18.87 -2.49 -36.54
CA TYR A 453 -19.54 -1.26 -36.11
C TYR A 453 -18.74 -0.03 -36.48
N LEU A 454 -17.42 -0.06 -36.38
CA LEU A 454 -16.57 1.08 -36.71
C LEU A 454 -16.68 1.44 -38.20
N GLU A 455 -16.69 0.43 -39.06
CA GLU A 455 -16.92 0.61 -40.50
C GLU A 455 -18.29 1.23 -40.76
N GLY A 456 -19.37 0.66 -40.20
CA GLY A 456 -20.73 1.20 -40.34
C GLY A 456 -20.94 2.59 -39.72
N LEU A 457 -20.07 3.03 -38.81
CA LEU A 457 -20.13 4.36 -38.20
C LEU A 457 -19.33 5.41 -38.99
N GLY A 458 -18.74 5.06 -40.12
CA GLY A 458 -17.95 5.99 -40.95
C GLY A 458 -16.48 6.10 -40.56
N GLY A 459 -15.96 5.10 -39.84
CA GLY A 459 -14.55 4.99 -39.46
C GLY A 459 -14.16 5.76 -38.20
N LYS A 460 -12.90 5.57 -37.79
CA LYS A 460 -12.31 6.15 -36.56
C LYS A 460 -12.41 7.67 -36.49
N GLU A 461 -12.19 8.34 -37.62
CA GLU A 461 -12.25 9.80 -37.76
C GLU A 461 -13.64 10.38 -37.42
N ASN A 462 -14.69 9.56 -37.50
CA ASN A 462 -16.07 10.00 -37.29
C ASN A 462 -16.55 9.83 -35.84
N ILE A 463 -15.75 9.23 -34.96
CA ILE A 463 -16.14 8.95 -33.57
C ILE A 463 -15.63 10.04 -32.64
N LYS A 464 -16.56 10.74 -31.98
CA LYS A 464 -16.25 11.77 -30.98
C LYS A 464 -16.17 11.22 -29.56
N ASP A 465 -17.13 10.39 -29.18
CA ASP A 465 -17.20 9.77 -27.85
C ASP A 465 -17.89 8.42 -27.92
N VAL A 466 -17.49 7.49 -27.05
CA VAL A 466 -18.10 6.17 -26.94
C VAL A 466 -18.33 5.79 -25.48
N THR A 467 -19.56 5.39 -25.20
CA THR A 467 -19.99 4.85 -23.92
C THR A 467 -20.90 3.63 -24.16
N ASN A 468 -21.38 2.99 -23.11
CA ASN A 468 -22.37 1.94 -23.24
C ASN A 468 -23.34 1.95 -22.06
N CYS A 469 -24.56 1.51 -22.29
CA CYS A 469 -25.45 1.07 -21.22
C CYS A 469 -25.48 -0.47 -21.17
N THR A 470 -26.46 -1.07 -20.51
CA THR A 470 -26.55 -2.53 -20.31
C THR A 470 -26.62 -3.33 -21.61
N THR A 471 -27.25 -2.78 -22.66
CA THR A 471 -27.49 -3.50 -23.93
C THR A 471 -27.12 -2.71 -25.19
N ARG A 472 -26.65 -1.46 -25.07
CA ARG A 472 -26.40 -0.59 -26.23
C ARG A 472 -25.06 0.11 -26.15
N LEU A 473 -24.37 0.16 -27.28
CA LEU A 473 -23.17 0.95 -27.49
C LEU A 473 -23.65 2.34 -27.89
N ARG A 474 -23.26 3.37 -27.13
CA ARG A 474 -23.72 4.76 -27.29
C ARG A 474 -22.56 5.58 -27.82
N LEU A 475 -22.75 6.20 -28.96
CA LEU A 475 -21.71 6.92 -29.67
C LEU A 475 -22.18 8.33 -29.96
N THR A 476 -21.26 9.28 -29.85
CA THR A 476 -21.41 10.59 -30.49
C THR A 476 -20.53 10.58 -31.72
N VAL A 477 -21.10 10.87 -32.89
CA VAL A 477 -20.36 10.96 -34.16
C VAL A 477 -20.15 12.41 -34.59
N GLU A 478 -19.15 12.68 -35.40
CA GLU A 478 -18.91 14.02 -35.96
C GLU A 478 -19.85 14.32 -37.13
N ASP A 479 -20.10 13.33 -37.98
CA ASP A 479 -20.94 13.40 -39.17
C ASP A 479 -21.92 12.21 -39.22
N ILE A 480 -23.21 12.50 -39.17
CA ILE A 480 -24.27 11.48 -39.15
C ILE A 480 -24.50 10.85 -40.53
N ASP A 481 -24.14 11.56 -41.60
CA ASP A 481 -24.39 11.13 -42.97
C ASP A 481 -23.44 10.02 -43.41
N LYS A 482 -22.34 9.82 -42.66
CA LYS A 482 -21.40 8.71 -42.83
C LYS A 482 -21.80 7.44 -42.08
N VAL A 483 -22.90 7.48 -41.32
CA VAL A 483 -23.36 6.33 -40.54
C VAL A 483 -24.35 5.53 -41.37
N GLU A 484 -24.06 4.25 -41.57
CA GLU A 484 -24.91 3.30 -42.28
C GLU A 484 -26.30 3.15 -41.63
N ASP A 485 -27.25 2.57 -42.36
CA ASP A 485 -28.61 2.38 -41.89
C ASP A 485 -28.77 1.19 -40.92
N SER A 486 -29.96 1.02 -40.35
CA SER A 486 -30.21 -0.07 -39.40
C SER A 486 -30.07 -1.47 -40.03
N ASP A 487 -30.20 -1.59 -41.35
CA ASP A 487 -30.12 -2.87 -42.05
C ASP A 487 -28.66 -3.35 -42.10
N TYR A 488 -27.71 -2.44 -42.33
CA TYR A 488 -26.29 -2.74 -42.18
C TYR A 488 -25.99 -3.28 -40.77
N PHE A 489 -26.38 -2.57 -39.71
CA PHE A 489 -25.99 -2.99 -38.35
C PHE A 489 -26.66 -4.30 -37.91
N THR A 490 -27.84 -4.63 -38.43
CA THR A 490 -28.57 -5.86 -38.07
C THR A 490 -28.23 -7.06 -38.96
N HIS A 491 -27.50 -6.83 -40.06
CA HIS A 491 -27.03 -7.89 -40.95
C HIS A 491 -26.23 -8.95 -40.17
N ASN A 492 -26.45 -10.23 -40.49
CA ASN A 492 -25.84 -11.39 -39.82
C ASN A 492 -25.92 -11.38 -38.29
N GLN A 493 -26.95 -10.77 -37.70
CA GLN A 493 -27.12 -10.64 -36.25
C GLN A 493 -25.92 -9.94 -35.57
N MET A 494 -25.25 -9.05 -36.30
CA MET A 494 -24.14 -8.27 -35.76
C MET A 494 -24.64 -7.37 -34.64
N ALA A 495 -25.78 -6.70 -34.81
CA ALA A 495 -26.55 -6.03 -33.76
C ALA A 495 -28.05 -6.37 -33.85
N HIS A 496 -28.82 -5.99 -32.83
CA HIS A 496 -30.27 -6.11 -32.75
C HIS A 496 -31.02 -4.86 -33.24
N GLY A 497 -30.29 -3.78 -33.60
CA GLY A 497 -30.89 -2.55 -34.10
C GLY A 497 -29.96 -1.33 -33.98
N LEU A 498 -30.38 -0.24 -34.62
CA LEU A 498 -29.71 1.05 -34.58
C LEU A 498 -30.72 2.16 -34.24
N VAL A 499 -30.34 3.09 -33.36
CA VAL A 499 -31.13 4.29 -33.04
C VAL A 499 -30.30 5.53 -33.31
N LYS A 500 -30.80 6.45 -34.14
CA LYS A 500 -30.16 7.73 -34.46
C LYS A 500 -30.96 8.89 -33.85
N SER A 501 -30.28 9.85 -33.23
CA SER A 501 -30.88 11.09 -32.71
C SER A 501 -29.88 12.25 -32.81
N GLY A 502 -29.99 13.04 -33.88
CA GLY A 502 -28.98 14.02 -34.23
C GLY A 502 -27.62 13.34 -34.45
N LYS A 503 -26.58 13.82 -33.77
CA LYS A 503 -25.23 13.22 -33.77
C LYS A 503 -25.06 12.03 -32.82
N ASN A 504 -26.09 11.63 -32.09
CA ASN A 504 -26.03 10.50 -31.17
C ASN A 504 -26.53 9.23 -31.86
N VAL A 505 -25.72 8.17 -31.79
CA VAL A 505 -26.03 6.86 -32.36
C VAL A 505 -26.01 5.80 -31.26
N GLN A 506 -26.99 4.90 -31.25
CA GLN A 506 -27.00 3.75 -30.36
C GLN A 506 -27.10 2.46 -31.16
N VAL A 507 -26.06 1.62 -31.08
CA VAL A 507 -26.07 0.26 -31.64
C VAL A 507 -26.57 -0.69 -30.55
N VAL A 508 -27.63 -1.44 -30.82
CA VAL A 508 -28.25 -2.37 -29.86
C VAL A 508 -27.53 -3.72 -29.91
N VAL A 509 -26.51 -3.90 -29.09
CA VAL A 509 -25.62 -5.07 -29.15
C VAL A 509 -26.13 -6.24 -28.31
N GLY A 510 -26.81 -5.96 -27.19
CA GLY A 510 -27.18 -6.96 -26.18
C GLY A 510 -26.19 -7.03 -25.01
N MET A 511 -26.24 -8.09 -24.21
CA MET A 511 -25.49 -8.19 -22.94
C MET A 511 -23.96 -8.22 -23.08
N SER A 512 -23.44 -8.46 -24.29
CA SER A 512 -22.00 -8.43 -24.59
C SER A 512 -21.45 -7.02 -24.84
N VAL A 513 -22.26 -5.97 -24.69
CA VAL A 513 -21.85 -4.62 -25.05
C VAL A 513 -20.65 -4.06 -24.27
N PRO A 514 -20.42 -4.40 -22.98
CA PRO A 514 -19.19 -3.94 -22.31
C PRO A 514 -17.92 -4.48 -22.98
N GLN A 515 -17.93 -5.73 -23.42
CA GLN A 515 -16.79 -6.36 -24.11
C GLN A 515 -16.61 -5.80 -25.53
N VAL A 516 -17.70 -5.55 -26.25
CA VAL A 516 -17.64 -4.93 -27.58
C VAL A 516 -17.17 -3.48 -27.48
N ARG A 517 -17.61 -2.72 -26.46
CA ARG A 517 -17.09 -1.37 -26.21
C ARG A 517 -15.60 -1.38 -25.95
N GLU A 518 -15.10 -2.28 -25.08
CA GLU A 518 -13.66 -2.36 -24.78
C GLU A 518 -12.85 -2.66 -26.05
N ALA A 519 -13.33 -3.59 -26.89
CA ALA A 519 -12.71 -3.86 -28.20
C ALA A 519 -12.77 -2.64 -29.14
N PHE A 520 -13.90 -1.95 -29.19
CA PHE A 520 -14.11 -0.75 -30.01
C PHE A 520 -13.20 0.40 -29.58
N GLU A 521 -13.09 0.69 -28.28
CA GLU A 521 -12.17 1.70 -27.74
C GLU A 521 -10.71 1.36 -28.05
N ASN A 522 -10.32 0.09 -28.02
CA ASN A 522 -8.96 -0.30 -28.39
C ASN A 522 -8.69 -0.06 -29.88
N ILE A 523 -9.67 -0.28 -30.77
CA ILE A 523 -9.51 -0.03 -32.21
C ILE A 523 -9.54 1.47 -32.51
N VAL A 524 -10.37 2.25 -31.83
CA VAL A 524 -10.46 3.71 -32.05
C VAL A 524 -9.28 4.45 -31.43
N ASN A 525 -8.68 3.97 -30.34
CA ASN A 525 -7.55 4.65 -29.69
C ASN A 525 -6.18 4.20 -30.22
N ASN A 526 -6.09 3.08 -30.93
CA ASN A 526 -4.91 2.67 -31.72
C ASN A 526 -5.03 3.24 -33.12
#